data_AF-A0A972CJF4-F1
#
_entry.id   AF-A0A972CJF4-F1
#
_cell.length_a   1.000
_cell.length_b   1.000
_cell.length_c   1.000
_cell.angle_alpha   90.00
_cell.angle_beta   90.00
_cell.angle_gamma   90.00
#
_symmetry.space_group_name_H-M   'P 1'
#
loop_
_entity.id
_entity.type
_entity.pdbx_description
1 polymer ?
#
loop_
_entity_poly.entity_id
_entity_poly.type
_entity_poly.pdbx_seq_one_letter_code
_entity_poly.pdbx_strand_id
1 'polypeptide(L)'
;MIEVYCRGNKHIDRSEKELCPSCQSLLDYSSMRVDKCPFMETKTYCANCHVHCYKKDRREEIRQVMKYSGPRMIFKHPLMLLDHGWQSFKDKRRKRIEGRKQKLGEESI
;
A
#
# COMPACT_ATOMS: atom_id res chain seq x y z
N MET A 1 -3.06 5.71 -8.14
CA MET A 1 -2.64 4.32 -8.49
C MET A 1 -3.27 3.84 -9.79
N ILE A 2 -4.60 3.91 -9.96
CA ILE A 2 -5.31 3.46 -11.17
C ILE A 2 -4.80 4.19 -12.42
N GLU A 3 -4.52 5.49 -12.33
CA GLU A 3 -3.93 6.28 -13.41
C GLU A 3 -2.56 5.75 -13.90
N VAL A 4 -1.70 5.29 -12.98
CA VAL A 4 -0.40 4.71 -13.31
C VAL A 4 -0.56 3.40 -14.07
N TYR A 5 -1.51 2.57 -13.64
CA TYR A 5 -1.88 1.33 -14.34
C TYR A 5 -2.45 1.62 -15.74
N CYS A 6 -3.37 2.58 -15.84
CA CYS A 6 -4.04 2.94 -17.10
C CYS A 6 -3.03 3.41 -18.16
N ARG A 7 -2.15 4.34 -17.81
CA ARG A 7 -1.06 4.81 -18.70
C ARG A 7 -0.04 3.72 -19.01
N GLY A 8 0.26 2.88 -18.02
CA GLY A 8 1.27 1.84 -18.11
C GLY A 8 0.92 0.68 -19.04
N ASN A 9 -0.37 0.35 -19.15
CA ASN A 9 -0.87 -0.73 -20.00
C ASN A 9 -1.37 -0.24 -21.37
N LYS A 10 -1.04 1.00 -21.76
CA LYS A 10 -1.42 1.59 -23.06
C LYS A 10 -2.94 1.62 -23.30
N HIS A 11 -3.75 1.75 -22.25
CA HIS A 11 -5.21 1.85 -22.38
C HIS A 11 -5.67 3.24 -22.83
N ILE A 12 -4.77 4.21 -22.86
CA ILE A 12 -4.95 5.60 -23.27
C ILE A 12 -3.72 6.04 -24.03
N ASP A 13 -3.93 6.89 -25.02
CA ASP A 13 -2.84 7.56 -25.70
C ASP A 13 -2.16 8.54 -24.74
N ARG A 14 -0.84 8.68 -24.83
CA ARG A 14 -0.05 9.49 -23.86
C ARG A 14 -0.47 10.97 -23.79
N SER A 15 -1.28 11.44 -24.75
CA SER A 15 -1.79 12.81 -24.82
C SER A 15 -3.08 13.03 -24.03
N GLU A 16 -3.82 11.97 -23.68
CA GLU A 16 -5.07 12.10 -22.94
C GLU A 16 -4.81 12.13 -21.43
N LYS A 17 -5.36 13.17 -20.78
CA LYS A 17 -5.29 13.32 -19.32
C LYS A 17 -6.32 12.44 -18.60
N GLU A 18 -7.28 11.89 -19.32
CA GLU A 18 -8.41 11.15 -18.78
C GLU A 18 -8.11 9.65 -18.66
N LEU A 19 -8.82 8.97 -17.76
CA LEU A 19 -8.73 7.52 -17.62
C LEU A 19 -9.57 6.86 -18.72
N CYS A 20 -9.15 5.69 -19.21
CA CYS A 20 -10.02 4.90 -20.07
C CYS A 20 -11.32 4.52 -19.33
N PRO A 21 -12.44 4.27 -20.03
CA PRO A 21 -13.74 4.01 -19.39
C PRO A 21 -13.72 2.89 -18.35
N SER A 22 -12.93 1.83 -18.59
CA SER A 22 -12.77 0.73 -17.63
C SER A 22 -12.07 1.16 -16.35
N CYS A 23 -10.96 1.93 -16.47
CA CYS A 23 -10.23 2.45 -15.31
C CYS A 23 -11.02 3.51 -14.55
N GLN A 24 -11.79 4.35 -15.24
CA GLN A 24 -12.69 5.31 -14.61
C GLN A 24 -13.77 4.59 -13.80
N SER A 25 -14.45 3.60 -14.39
CA SER A 25 -15.44 2.79 -13.69
C SER A 25 -14.89 2.09 -12.44
N LEU A 26 -13.64 1.61 -12.50
CA LEU A 26 -12.98 1.01 -11.34
C LEU A 26 -12.68 2.05 -10.25
N LEU A 27 -12.23 3.24 -10.63
CA LEU A 27 -12.00 4.36 -9.71
C LEU A 27 -13.28 4.76 -8.99
N ASP A 28 -14.36 5.00 -9.74
CA ASP A 28 -15.65 5.42 -9.18
C ASP A 28 -16.22 4.36 -8.23
N TYR A 29 -16.11 3.07 -8.62
CA TYR A 29 -16.51 1.97 -7.75
C TYR A 29 -15.70 1.94 -6.45
N SER A 30 -14.38 2.11 -6.54
CA SER A 30 -13.51 2.11 -5.38
C SER A 30 -13.78 3.29 -4.45
N SER A 31 -13.96 4.50 -4.99
CA SER A 31 -14.29 5.70 -4.23
C SER A 31 -15.60 5.53 -3.48
N MET A 32 -16.66 5.12 -4.18
CA MET A 32 -17.96 4.85 -3.55
C MET A 32 -17.87 3.84 -2.40
N ARG A 33 -17.02 2.82 -2.52
CA ARG A 33 -16.82 1.81 -1.46
C ARG A 33 -16.02 2.34 -0.26
N VAL A 34 -15.08 3.25 -0.49
CA VAL A 34 -14.31 3.93 0.56
C VAL A 34 -15.23 4.84 1.34
N ASP A 35 -16.02 5.68 0.65
CA ASP A 35 -16.93 6.66 1.27
C ASP A 35 -17.97 6.00 2.18
N LYS A 36 -18.43 4.80 1.81
CA LYS A 36 -19.43 4.04 2.57
C LYS A 36 -18.82 3.05 3.57
N CYS A 37 -17.51 3.10 3.82
CA CYS A 37 -16.87 2.10 4.64
C CYS A 37 -17.01 2.42 6.14
N PRO A 38 -17.67 1.56 6.94
CA PRO A 38 -17.83 1.79 8.38
C PRO A 38 -16.54 1.58 9.19
N PHE A 39 -15.49 1.03 8.56
CA PHE A 39 -14.23 0.68 9.21
C PHE A 39 -13.06 1.55 8.74
N MET A 40 -13.33 2.69 8.08
CA MET A 40 -12.26 3.50 7.50
C MET A 40 -11.32 4.08 8.56
N GLU A 41 -11.84 4.43 9.73
CA GLU A 41 -11.06 5.02 10.82
C GLU A 41 -10.17 3.99 11.53
N THR A 42 -10.61 2.74 11.59
CA THR A 42 -9.92 1.68 12.34
C THR A 42 -8.93 0.90 11.50
N LYS A 43 -9.03 0.95 10.17
CA LYS A 43 -8.19 0.17 9.26
C LYS A 43 -7.31 1.06 8.39
N THR A 44 -6.08 0.61 8.19
CA THR A 44 -5.12 1.27 7.29
C THR A 44 -5.29 0.83 5.83
N TYR A 45 -5.71 -0.42 5.58
CA TYR A 45 -5.83 -0.97 4.23
C TYR A 45 -7.06 -1.87 4.04
N CYS A 46 -7.63 -1.85 2.83
CA CYS A 46 -8.74 -2.74 2.46
C CYS A 46 -8.36 -4.23 2.48
N ALA A 47 -7.08 -4.57 2.33
CA ALA A 47 -6.58 -5.94 2.42
C ALA A 47 -6.76 -6.56 3.82
N ASN A 48 -6.77 -5.73 4.87
CA ASN A 48 -6.94 -6.16 6.26
C ASN A 48 -8.39 -6.07 6.74
N CYS A 49 -9.34 -5.83 5.82
CA CYS A 49 -10.74 -5.67 6.18
C CYS A 49 -11.37 -7.02 6.53
N HIS A 50 -11.99 -7.12 7.70
CA HIS A 50 -12.69 -8.33 8.16
C HIS A 50 -13.92 -8.67 7.31
N VAL A 51 -14.52 -7.67 6.65
CA VAL A 51 -15.70 -7.84 5.78
C VAL A 51 -15.33 -7.74 4.31
N HIS A 52 -15.87 -8.65 3.52
CA HIS A 52 -15.72 -8.69 2.06
C HIS A 52 -16.73 -7.77 1.35
N CYS A 53 -16.44 -6.47 1.29
CA CYS A 53 -17.33 -5.49 0.65
C CYS A 53 -17.15 -5.37 -0.87
N TYR A 54 -15.99 -5.75 -1.42
CA TYR A 54 -15.73 -5.73 -2.86
C TYR A 54 -16.32 -6.96 -3.56
N LYS A 55 -16.95 -6.75 -4.72
CA LYS A 55 -17.30 -7.84 -5.64
C LYS A 55 -16.02 -8.57 -6.07
N LYS A 56 -16.09 -9.90 -6.24
CA LYS A 56 -14.92 -10.73 -6.57
C LYS A 56 -14.17 -10.23 -7.80
N ASP A 57 -14.89 -9.94 -8.89
CA ASP A 57 -14.30 -9.48 -10.15
C ASP A 57 -13.54 -8.15 -9.98
N ARG A 58 -14.18 -7.15 -9.35
CA ARG A 58 -13.58 -5.84 -9.06
C ARG A 58 -12.40 -5.92 -8.10
N ARG A 59 -12.42 -6.88 -7.17
CA ARG A 59 -11.31 -7.12 -6.25
C ARG A 59 -10.08 -7.60 -7.00
N GLU A 60 -10.26 -8.47 -7.99
CA GLU A 60 -9.14 -8.94 -8.80
C GLU A 60 -8.57 -7.84 -9.70
N GLU A 61 -9.44 -7.02 -10.31
CA GLU A 61 -9.02 -5.83 -11.05
C GLU A 61 -8.16 -4.88 -10.19
N ILE A 62 -8.61 -4.54 -8.96
CA ILE A 62 -7.82 -3.72 -8.03
C ILE A 62 -6.52 -4.41 -7.63
N ARG A 63 -6.52 -5.74 -7.45
CA ARG A 63 -5.29 -6.47 -7.13
C ARG A 63 -4.24 -6.33 -8.23
N GLN A 64 -4.65 -6.41 -9.49
CA GLN A 64 -3.77 -6.20 -10.64
C GLN A 64 -3.24 -4.76 -10.69
N VAL A 65 -4.12 -3.78 -10.46
CA VAL A 65 -3.73 -2.37 -10.36
C VAL A 65 -2.69 -2.16 -9.25
N MET A 66 -2.92 -2.72 -8.06
CA MET A 66 -2.00 -2.61 -6.93
C MET A 66 -0.67 -3.30 -7.20
N LYS A 67 -0.68 -4.50 -7.80
CA LYS A 67 0.54 -5.24 -8.17
C LYS A 67 1.41 -4.46 -9.16
N TYR A 68 0.79 -3.81 -10.13
CA TYR A 68 1.50 -2.99 -11.12
C TYR A 68 1.96 -1.64 -10.55
N SER A 69 1.05 -0.93 -9.88
CA SER A 69 1.24 0.46 -9.50
C SER A 69 2.01 0.60 -8.19
N GLY A 70 1.86 -0.34 -7.25
CA GLY A 70 2.48 -0.30 -5.92
C GLY A 70 4.00 -0.07 -5.97
N PRO A 71 4.77 -0.93 -6.65
CA PRO A 71 6.22 -0.74 -6.78
C PRO A 71 6.58 0.58 -7.49
N ARG A 72 5.79 0.99 -8.49
CA ARG A 72 6.04 2.19 -9.31
C ARG A 72 5.75 3.50 -8.56
N MET A 73 4.86 3.49 -7.58
CA MET A 73 4.56 4.66 -6.74
C MET A 73 5.69 4.94 -5.73
N ILE A 74 6.41 3.91 -5.28
CA ILE A 74 7.57 4.07 -4.36
C ILE A 74 8.67 4.92 -5.00
N PHE A 75 8.87 4.81 -6.32
CA PHE A 75 9.87 5.60 -7.05
C PHE A 75 9.51 7.08 -7.22
N LYS A 76 8.25 7.50 -7.00
CA LYS A 76 7.83 8.90 -7.10
C LYS A 76 8.02 9.71 -5.80
N HIS A 77 8.04 9.06 -4.64
CA HIS A 77 8.26 9.71 -3.33
C HIS A 77 9.41 9.02 -2.56
N PRO A 78 10.68 9.21 -2.96
CA PRO A 78 11.82 8.53 -2.34
C PRO A 78 12.08 8.93 -0.87
N LEU A 79 11.66 10.12 -0.45
CA LEU A 79 11.96 10.66 0.89
C LEU A 79 11.19 9.99 2.04
N MET A 80 9.97 9.46 1.80
CA MET A 80 9.22 8.72 2.83
C MET A 80 9.81 7.34 3.14
N LEU A 81 10.57 6.76 2.20
CA LEU A 81 11.22 5.46 2.38
C LEU A 81 12.43 5.57 3.33
N LEU A 82 13.11 6.73 3.34
CA LEU A 82 14.30 6.96 4.17
C LEU A 82 13.95 7.14 5.65
N ASP A 83 12.89 7.90 5.97
CA ASP A 83 12.48 8.11 7.37
C ASP A 83 11.99 6.80 8.02
N HIS A 84 11.12 6.05 7.34
CA HIS A 84 10.63 4.78 7.87
C HIS A 84 11.73 3.70 7.92
N GLY A 85 12.65 3.72 6.96
CA GLY A 85 13.85 2.89 6.97
C GLY A 85 14.75 3.19 8.17
N TRP A 86 15.00 4.47 8.47
CA TRP A 86 15.84 4.90 9.59
C TRP A 86 15.23 4.56 10.95
N GLN A 87 13.92 4.76 11.12
CA GLN A 87 13.20 4.39 12.34
C GLN A 87 13.22 2.87 12.56
N SER A 88 12.97 2.06 11.52
CA SER A 88 13.09 0.59 11.59
C SER A 88 14.52 0.13 11.92
N PHE A 89 15.54 0.84 11.42
CA PHE A 89 16.95 0.50 11.69
C PHE A 89 17.36 0.85 13.13
N LYS A 90 16.93 2.01 13.65
CA LYS A 90 17.15 2.41 15.06
C LYS A 90 16.49 1.41 16.02
N ASP A 91 15.26 1.00 15.73
CA ASP A 91 14.53 0.04 16.58
C ASP A 91 15.13 -1.38 16.55
N LYS A 92 15.58 -1.85 15.39
CA LYS A 92 16.34 -3.11 15.30
C LYS A 92 17.67 -3.04 16.06
N ARG A 93 18.38 -1.90 15.99
CA ARG A 93 19.66 -1.70 16.69
C ARG A 93 19.47 -1.63 18.21
N ARG A 94 18.41 -0.98 18.70
CA ARG A 94 18.05 -0.93 20.13
C ARG A 94 17.77 -2.33 20.67
N LYS A 95 16.89 -3.11 20.01
CA LYS A 95 16.56 -4.50 20.41
C LYS A 95 17.77 -5.43 20.42
N ARG A 96 18.72 -5.25 19.49
CA ARG A 96 19.98 -6.04 19.46
C ARG A 96 20.93 -5.69 20.60
N ILE A 97 20.98 -4.42 21.04
CA ILE A 97 21.81 -4.00 22.18
C ILE A 97 21.17 -4.47 23.50
N GLU A 98 19.86 -4.35 23.66
CA GLU A 98 19.12 -4.85 24.82
C GLU A 98 19.23 -6.37 24.97
N GLY A 99 19.04 -7.12 23.88
CA GLY A 99 19.22 -8.58 23.89
C GLY A 99 20.66 -9.03 24.19
N ARG A 100 21.67 -8.19 23.90
CA ARG A 100 23.06 -8.48 24.25
C ARG A 100 23.35 -8.18 25.73
N LYS A 101 22.71 -7.16 26.31
CA LYS A 101 22.79 -6.86 27.76
C LYS A 101 22.12 -7.93 28.60
N GLN A 102 20.99 -8.49 28.14
CA GLN A 102 20.28 -9.55 28.85
C GLN A 102 21.10 -10.84 28.94
N LYS A 103 21.78 -11.24 27.86
CA LYS A 103 22.68 -12.40 27.87
C LYS A 103 23.89 -12.25 28.80
N LEU A 104 24.49 -11.06 28.86
CA LEU A 104 25.63 -10.78 29.75
C LEU A 104 25.23 -10.76 31.24
N GLY A 105 23.97 -10.46 31.55
CA GLY A 105 23.44 -10.52 32.92
C GLY A 105 23.07 -11.93 33.39
N GLU A 106 22.74 -12.84 32.48
CA GLU A 106 22.45 -14.25 32.79
C GLU A 106 23.73 -15.10 32.94
N GLU A 107 24.85 -14.72 32.32
CA GLU A 107 26.15 -15.41 32.45
C GLU A 107 26.96 -14.98 33.69
N SER A 108 26.45 -14.06 34.52
CA SER A 108 27.13 -13.52 35.70
C SER A 108 26.42 -13.79 37.04
N ILE A 109 25.46 -14.73 37.05
CA ILE A 109 24.85 -15.33 38.25
C ILE A 109 25.20 -16.81 38.29
#